data_AF-A0A2S6WI39-F1
#
_entry.id   AF-A0A2S6WI39-F1
#
_cell.length_a   1.000
_cell.length_b   1.000
_cell.length_c   1.000
_cell.angle_alpha   90.00
_cell.angle_beta   90.00
_cell.angle_gamma   90.00
#
_symmetry.space_group_name_H-M   'P 1'
#
loop_
_entity.id
_entity.type
_entity.pdbx_description
1 polymer ?
#
loop_
_entity_poly.entity_id
_entity_poly.type
_entity_poly.pdbx_seq_one_letter_code
_entity_poly.pdbx_strand_id
1 'polypeptide(L)'
;MPSTPLTTVPSLPSSRSFPSRIGCDANSGYHAVPRRYRLHLSLSCPACLQIAVTHSLLGLEDSLPVVLLPAIPDRPDGGHSALHALYEASSHRHPGPAVAPVLSDSWTGRIVTTHSSHILRDLARHFGGDAQDRPLLYPQGAEKEIQAVERLCENRIDHAAQVAGQADIDEAARHSALGSLLRVLGSLEWRLAHQNFVLGDEMTAADVRLWVALVQLDTVHRLHLDVAAVHRIADHPHLWRYARRLAAHPAFGRHLDLNGIAHRHHARCQGLEAAGAAVQILDWAVHIADSTAVEPVRAGTGGRTA
;
A
#
# COMPACT_ATOMS: atom_id res chain seq x y z
N MET A 1 20.28 -43.83 -19.55
CA MET A 1 19.12 -43.36 -18.76
C MET A 1 18.68 -42.04 -19.37
N PRO A 2 17.53 -41.96 -20.06
CA PRO A 2 17.08 -40.71 -20.65
C PRO A 2 16.59 -39.76 -19.55
N SER A 3 17.08 -38.52 -19.58
CA SER A 3 16.68 -37.44 -18.67
C SER A 3 15.23 -37.05 -18.90
N THR A 4 14.41 -37.17 -17.87
CA THR A 4 13.03 -36.70 -17.85
C THR A 4 13.04 -35.15 -17.93
N PRO A 5 12.30 -34.52 -18.86
CA PRO A 5 12.21 -33.07 -18.90
C PRO A 5 11.45 -32.55 -17.67
N LEU A 6 11.98 -31.49 -17.06
CA LEU A 6 11.33 -30.73 -15.99
C LEU A 6 9.95 -30.26 -16.46
N THR A 7 8.90 -30.77 -15.81
CA THR A 7 7.52 -30.34 -15.99
C THR A 7 7.45 -28.82 -15.78
N THR A 8 7.21 -28.09 -16.85
CA THR A 8 6.95 -26.65 -16.79
C THR A 8 5.65 -26.45 -16.00
N VAL A 9 5.73 -25.86 -14.82
CA VAL A 9 4.55 -25.46 -14.05
C VAL A 9 3.74 -24.49 -14.91
N PRO A 10 2.48 -24.77 -15.25
CA PRO A 10 1.68 -23.85 -16.04
C PRO A 10 1.56 -22.52 -15.30
N SER A 11 1.88 -21.44 -15.99
CA SER A 11 1.69 -20.07 -15.47
C SER A 11 0.21 -19.86 -15.19
N LEU A 12 -0.12 -19.52 -13.94
CA LEU A 12 -1.48 -19.14 -13.56
C LEU A 12 -1.93 -17.97 -14.46
N PRO A 13 -3.16 -18.00 -15.00
CA PRO A 13 -3.67 -16.93 -15.86
C PRO A 13 -3.70 -15.62 -15.06
N SER A 14 -3.16 -14.55 -15.66
CA SER A 14 -3.21 -13.22 -15.07
C SER A 14 -4.63 -12.68 -15.09
N SER A 15 -5.05 -12.08 -13.98
CA SER A 15 -6.36 -11.45 -13.85
C SER A 15 -6.53 -10.35 -14.90
N ARG A 16 -7.68 -10.31 -15.56
CA ARG A 16 -8.03 -9.20 -16.45
C ARG A 16 -8.02 -7.87 -15.70
N SER A 17 -7.36 -6.87 -16.28
CA SER A 17 -7.26 -5.54 -15.71
C SER A 17 -8.37 -4.60 -16.22
N PHE A 18 -8.85 -3.71 -15.35
CA PHE A 18 -9.87 -2.71 -15.66
C PHE A 18 -9.26 -1.31 -15.58
N PRO A 19 -9.06 -0.60 -16.72
CA PRO A 19 -8.29 0.65 -16.75
C PRO A 19 -9.13 1.92 -16.67
N SER A 20 -10.46 1.84 -16.47
CA SER A 20 -11.32 3.03 -16.47
C SER A 20 -10.95 4.02 -15.34
N ARG A 21 -11.47 5.24 -15.45
CA ARG A 21 -11.15 6.37 -14.57
C ARG A 21 -12.41 7.10 -14.17
N ILE A 22 -12.42 7.64 -12.96
CA ILE A 22 -13.47 8.56 -12.52
C ILE A 22 -13.15 9.95 -13.08
N GLY A 23 -14.17 10.68 -13.54
CA GLY A 23 -14.08 12.12 -13.84
C GLY A 23 -13.23 12.50 -15.06
N CYS A 24 -12.63 11.56 -15.79
CA CYS A 24 -11.74 11.87 -16.92
C CYS A 24 -12.48 12.18 -18.23
N ASP A 25 -13.69 11.67 -18.44
CA ASP A 25 -14.49 11.88 -19.64
C ASP A 25 -15.98 11.88 -19.26
N ALA A 26 -16.75 12.84 -19.75
CA ALA A 26 -18.20 12.87 -19.58
C ALA A 26 -18.86 11.61 -20.18
N ASN A 27 -18.25 11.02 -21.21
CA ASN A 27 -18.75 9.81 -21.88
C ASN A 27 -18.36 8.51 -21.17
N SER A 28 -17.47 8.53 -20.16
CA SER A 28 -17.11 7.31 -19.43
C SER A 28 -18.23 6.81 -18.51
N GLY A 29 -19.17 7.69 -18.15
CA GLY A 29 -20.28 7.40 -17.22
C GLY A 29 -19.88 7.33 -15.74
N TYR A 30 -18.60 7.52 -15.42
CA TYR A 30 -18.08 7.49 -14.05
C TYR A 30 -17.82 8.89 -13.50
N HIS A 31 -18.89 9.59 -13.11
CA HIS A 31 -18.81 10.89 -12.43
C HIS A 31 -18.52 10.73 -10.93
N ALA A 32 -17.74 11.63 -10.33
CA ALA A 32 -17.45 11.59 -8.91
C ALA A 32 -18.69 11.98 -8.10
N VAL A 33 -19.45 10.97 -7.67
CA VAL A 33 -20.67 11.12 -6.89
C VAL A 33 -20.43 10.48 -5.52
N PRO A 34 -20.64 11.22 -4.41
CA PRO A 34 -20.55 10.65 -3.07
C PRO A 34 -21.44 9.41 -2.92
N ARG A 35 -20.91 8.39 -2.24
CA ARG A 35 -21.56 7.11 -1.92
C ARG A 35 -21.96 6.25 -3.13
N ARG A 36 -21.58 6.64 -4.35
CA ARG A 36 -21.75 5.79 -5.54
C ARG A 36 -20.71 4.67 -5.59
N TYR A 37 -19.46 5.00 -5.33
CA TYR A 37 -18.36 4.03 -5.47
C TYR A 37 -18.03 3.36 -4.14
N ARG A 38 -17.30 2.24 -4.22
CA ARG A 38 -16.82 1.51 -3.06
C ARG A 38 -15.43 0.94 -3.33
N LEU A 39 -14.54 1.13 -2.37
CA LEU A 39 -13.19 0.57 -2.37
C LEU A 39 -13.20 -0.81 -1.72
N HIS A 40 -12.49 -1.77 -2.30
CA HIS A 40 -12.24 -3.07 -1.69
C HIS A 40 -10.74 -3.27 -1.56
N LEU A 41 -10.26 -3.35 -0.32
CA LEU A 41 -8.84 -3.23 0.02
C LEU A 41 -8.42 -4.35 0.97
N SER A 42 -7.21 -4.87 0.83
CA SER A 42 -6.58 -5.74 1.83
C SER A 42 -5.38 -4.98 2.40
N LEU A 43 -5.41 -4.58 3.68
CA LEU A 43 -4.38 -3.72 4.30
C LEU A 43 -2.99 -4.36 4.31
N SER A 44 -2.93 -5.69 4.21
CA SER A 44 -1.70 -6.46 4.02
C SER A 44 -1.01 -6.25 2.65
N CYS A 45 -1.69 -5.59 1.69
CA CYS A 45 -1.16 -5.29 0.37
C CYS A 45 -0.63 -3.85 0.31
N PRO A 46 0.62 -3.61 -0.12
CA PRO A 46 1.22 -2.26 -0.18
C PRO A 46 0.37 -1.25 -0.96
N ALA A 47 -0.15 -1.66 -2.12
CA ALA A 47 -1.00 -0.80 -2.94
C ALA A 47 -2.32 -0.45 -2.26
N CYS A 48 -2.93 -1.40 -1.55
CA CYS A 48 -4.16 -1.16 -0.78
C CYS A 48 -3.90 -0.27 0.43
N LEU A 49 -2.77 -0.45 1.11
CA LEU A 49 -2.36 0.40 2.22
C LEU A 49 -2.17 1.86 1.77
N GLN A 50 -1.50 2.09 0.63
CA GLN A 50 -1.39 3.44 0.05
C GLN A 50 -2.76 4.07 -0.22
N ILE A 51 -3.71 3.31 -0.76
CA ILE A 51 -5.07 3.78 -1.02
C ILE A 51 -5.80 4.09 0.30
N ALA A 52 -5.71 3.22 1.30
CA ALA A 52 -6.36 3.40 2.60
C ALA A 52 -5.85 4.66 3.32
N VAL A 53 -4.53 4.87 3.33
CA VAL A 53 -3.91 6.08 3.90
C VAL A 53 -4.35 7.33 3.13
N THR A 54 -4.29 7.30 1.80
CA THR A 54 -4.72 8.42 0.94
C THR A 54 -6.19 8.76 1.16
N HIS A 55 -7.06 7.75 1.20
CA HIS A 55 -8.49 7.90 1.47
C HIS A 55 -8.76 8.62 2.81
N SER A 56 -7.93 8.34 3.81
CA SER A 56 -8.04 8.90 5.17
C SER A 56 -7.50 10.31 5.27
N LEU A 57 -6.36 10.57 4.63
CA LEU A 57 -5.79 11.91 4.52
C LEU A 57 -6.75 12.87 3.83
N LEU A 58 -7.51 12.37 2.86
CA LEU A 58 -8.51 13.13 2.13
C LEU A 58 -9.88 13.17 2.83
N GLY A 59 -10.06 12.54 3.99
CA GLY A 59 -11.33 12.55 4.73
C GLY A 59 -12.52 12.03 3.90
N LEU A 60 -12.36 10.88 3.23
CA LEU A 60 -13.33 10.31 2.30
C LEU A 60 -14.20 9.20 2.89
N GLU A 61 -14.20 9.00 4.21
CA GLU A 61 -14.90 7.91 4.89
C GLU A 61 -16.41 7.92 4.62
N ASP A 62 -17.03 9.11 4.66
CA ASP A 62 -18.48 9.27 4.46
C ASP A 62 -18.90 9.24 2.98
N SER A 63 -17.98 9.57 2.08
CA SER A 63 -18.25 9.72 0.64
C SER A 63 -17.83 8.51 -0.17
N LEU A 64 -16.85 7.73 0.30
CA LEU A 64 -16.32 6.58 -0.40
C LEU A 64 -16.12 5.41 0.58
N PRO A 65 -17.14 4.56 0.78
CA PRO A 65 -17.05 3.43 1.68
C PRO A 65 -15.92 2.46 1.30
N VAL A 66 -15.25 1.92 2.32
CA VAL A 66 -14.19 0.92 2.19
C VAL A 66 -14.67 -0.42 2.74
N VAL A 67 -14.48 -1.49 1.96
CA VAL A 67 -14.62 -2.88 2.38
C VAL A 67 -13.23 -3.46 2.56
N LEU A 68 -12.93 -3.85 3.81
CA LEU A 68 -11.69 -4.54 4.13
C LEU A 68 -11.82 -6.03 3.84
N LEU A 69 -10.90 -6.52 3.02
CA LEU A 69 -10.76 -7.92 2.66
C LEU A 69 -9.75 -8.59 3.60
N PRO A 70 -9.84 -9.91 3.78
CA PRO A 70 -8.84 -10.66 4.55
C PRO A 70 -7.41 -10.42 4.05
N ALA A 71 -6.42 -10.57 4.95
CA ALA A 71 -5.01 -10.43 4.59
C ALA A 71 -4.56 -11.48 3.55
N ILE A 72 -5.04 -12.72 3.74
CA ILE A 72 -4.76 -13.85 2.87
C ILE A 72 -5.98 -14.08 1.96
N PRO A 73 -5.80 -14.19 0.63
CA PRO A 73 -6.86 -14.64 -0.26
C PRO A 73 -7.40 -16.01 0.12
N ASP A 74 -8.72 -16.18 0.10
CA ASP A 74 -9.43 -17.37 0.59
C ASP A 74 -9.78 -18.38 -0.52
N ARG A 75 -9.38 -18.10 -1.77
CA ARG A 75 -9.55 -19.02 -2.90
C ARG A 75 -8.23 -19.67 -3.31
N PRO A 76 -8.26 -20.93 -3.80
CA PRO A 76 -7.05 -21.65 -4.25
C PRO A 76 -6.30 -20.98 -5.40
N ASP A 77 -6.98 -20.17 -6.21
CA ASP A 77 -6.39 -19.39 -7.31
C ASP A 77 -5.63 -18.14 -6.82
N GLY A 78 -5.65 -17.85 -5.52
CA GLY A 78 -5.04 -16.66 -4.93
C GLY A 78 -5.93 -15.42 -4.97
N GLY A 79 -7.23 -15.58 -5.24
CA GLY A 79 -8.24 -14.51 -5.23
C GLY A 79 -9.07 -14.45 -3.94
N HIS A 80 -9.81 -13.35 -3.79
CA HIS A 80 -10.80 -13.15 -2.72
C HIS A 80 -12.20 -13.56 -3.21
N SER A 81 -12.86 -14.45 -2.47
CA SER A 81 -14.23 -14.89 -2.79
C SER A 81 -15.22 -13.71 -2.83
N ALA A 82 -15.06 -12.74 -1.93
CA ALA A 82 -15.86 -11.52 -1.84
C ALA A 82 -15.80 -10.66 -3.12
N LEU A 83 -14.71 -10.74 -3.90
CA LEU A 83 -14.55 -9.99 -5.14
C LEU A 83 -15.09 -10.73 -6.37
N HIS A 84 -15.34 -12.04 -6.27
CA HIS A 84 -15.66 -12.87 -7.44
C HIS A 84 -16.88 -12.39 -8.21
N ALA A 85 -17.96 -12.02 -7.51
CA ALA A 85 -19.19 -11.52 -8.15
C ALA A 85 -18.95 -10.21 -8.93
N LEU A 86 -18.11 -9.30 -8.40
CA LEU A 86 -17.78 -8.04 -9.09
C LEU A 86 -16.97 -8.30 -10.36
N TYR A 87 -16.01 -9.22 -10.30
CA TYR A 87 -15.19 -9.61 -11.45
C TYR A 87 -16.01 -10.29 -12.54
N GLU A 88 -16.90 -11.23 -12.19
CA GLU A 88 -17.82 -11.88 -13.13
C GLU A 88 -18.79 -10.87 -13.77
N ALA A 89 -19.35 -9.94 -12.98
CA ALA A 89 -20.24 -8.90 -13.49
C ALA A 89 -19.56 -7.93 -14.47
N SER A 90 -18.23 -7.79 -14.37
CA SER A 90 -17.43 -6.86 -15.18
C SER A 90 -16.76 -7.55 -16.37
N SER A 91 -16.52 -8.87 -16.29
CA SER A 91 -15.94 -9.68 -17.33
C SER A 91 -16.47 -11.11 -17.21
N HIS A 92 -17.48 -11.45 -18.03
CA HIS A 92 -18.08 -12.78 -18.04
C HIS A 92 -17.02 -13.88 -18.19
N ARG A 93 -17.07 -14.90 -17.31
CA ARG A 93 -16.06 -15.97 -17.18
C ARG A 93 -14.68 -15.37 -16.98
N HIS A 94 -14.55 -14.58 -15.92
CA HIS A 94 -13.31 -13.85 -15.66
C HIS A 94 -12.13 -14.83 -15.56
N PRO A 95 -11.09 -14.67 -16.39
CA PRO A 95 -9.90 -15.49 -16.27
C PRO A 95 -9.03 -14.99 -15.11
N GLY A 96 -8.65 -15.90 -14.21
CA GLY A 96 -7.69 -15.63 -13.13
C GLY A 96 -8.32 -15.18 -11.81
N PRO A 97 -7.48 -14.90 -10.79
CA PRO A 97 -7.95 -14.60 -9.44
C PRO A 97 -8.58 -13.21 -9.32
N ALA A 98 -9.61 -13.09 -8.50
CA ALA A 98 -10.21 -11.81 -8.14
C ALA A 98 -9.37 -11.12 -7.03
N VAL A 99 -8.58 -10.11 -7.35
CA VAL A 99 -7.56 -9.53 -6.45
C VAL A 99 -7.84 -8.07 -6.10
N ALA A 100 -7.37 -7.64 -4.92
CA ALA A 100 -7.41 -6.24 -4.50
C ALA A 100 -6.17 -5.47 -4.99
N PRO A 101 -6.24 -4.14 -5.18
CA PRO A 101 -7.38 -3.26 -4.89
C PRO A 101 -8.45 -3.23 -5.99
N VAL A 102 -9.70 -2.97 -5.61
CA VAL A 102 -10.82 -2.75 -6.54
C VAL A 102 -11.56 -1.47 -6.19
N LEU A 103 -11.79 -0.61 -7.19
CA LEU A 103 -12.80 0.44 -7.13
C LEU A 103 -14.02 0.00 -7.93
N SER A 104 -15.15 -0.14 -7.24
CA SER A 104 -16.41 -0.60 -7.82
C SER A 104 -17.46 0.51 -7.84
N ASP A 105 -18.37 0.44 -8.81
CA ASP A 105 -19.54 1.31 -8.92
C ASP A 105 -20.78 0.56 -8.41
N SER A 106 -21.37 1.07 -7.33
CA SER A 106 -22.52 0.44 -6.68
C SER A 106 -23.80 0.54 -7.52
N TRP A 107 -23.87 1.49 -8.46
CA TRP A 107 -25.04 1.63 -9.33
C TRP A 107 -25.06 0.59 -10.44
N THR A 108 -23.90 0.27 -11.01
CA THR A 108 -23.78 -0.72 -12.10
C THR A 108 -23.41 -2.11 -11.60
N GLY A 109 -22.93 -2.24 -10.36
CA GLY A 109 -22.43 -3.50 -9.81
C GLY A 109 -21.13 -3.97 -10.47
N ARG A 110 -20.39 -3.05 -11.12
CA ARG A 110 -19.20 -3.35 -11.92
C ARG A 110 -17.94 -2.69 -11.38
N ILE A 111 -16.81 -3.21 -11.81
CA ILE A 111 -15.48 -2.67 -11.52
C ILE A 111 -15.25 -1.46 -12.42
N VAL A 112 -14.88 -0.34 -11.79
CA VAL A 112 -14.37 0.83 -12.48
C VAL A 112 -12.89 0.60 -12.80
N THR A 113 -12.08 0.31 -11.78
CA THR A 113 -10.65 0.11 -11.97
C THR A 113 -10.02 -0.80 -10.92
N THR A 114 -8.98 -1.51 -11.36
CA THR A 114 -8.07 -2.31 -10.53
C THR A 114 -6.68 -1.69 -10.42
N HIS A 115 -6.45 -0.53 -11.05
CA HIS A 115 -5.14 0.13 -11.06
C HIS A 115 -5.02 1.07 -9.88
N SER A 116 -4.14 0.74 -8.93
CA SER A 116 -3.93 1.55 -7.72
C SER A 116 -3.53 2.99 -8.02
N SER A 117 -2.65 3.23 -9.01
CA SER A 117 -2.24 4.57 -9.41
C SER A 117 -3.39 5.41 -9.99
N HIS A 118 -4.34 4.77 -10.68
CA HIS A 118 -5.57 5.43 -11.12
C HIS A 118 -6.46 5.78 -9.94
N ILE A 119 -6.67 4.83 -9.02
CA ILE A 119 -7.46 5.05 -7.80
C ILE A 119 -6.89 6.25 -7.02
N LEU A 120 -5.60 6.21 -6.66
CA LEU A 120 -4.94 7.27 -5.88
C LEU A 120 -5.11 8.67 -6.50
N ARG A 121 -4.88 8.79 -7.81
CA ARG A 121 -5.02 10.06 -8.53
C ARG A 121 -6.48 10.52 -8.60
N ASP A 122 -7.41 9.59 -8.83
CA ASP A 122 -8.84 9.91 -8.93
C ASP A 122 -9.40 10.33 -7.57
N LEU A 123 -8.97 9.70 -6.47
CA LEU A 123 -9.32 10.11 -5.11
C LEU A 123 -8.90 11.56 -4.84
N ALA A 124 -7.64 11.87 -5.12
CA ALA A 124 -7.07 13.19 -4.85
C ALA A 124 -7.67 14.29 -5.74
N ARG A 125 -8.05 13.99 -6.99
CA ARG A 125 -8.52 14.99 -7.96
C ARG A 125 -10.03 15.18 -8.00
N HIS A 126 -10.81 14.15 -7.66
CA HIS A 126 -12.25 14.16 -7.92
C HIS A 126 -13.13 13.99 -6.67
N PHE A 127 -12.59 13.47 -5.57
CA PHE A 127 -13.34 13.33 -4.30
C PHE A 127 -12.85 14.28 -3.20
N GLY A 128 -11.73 14.97 -3.40
CA GLY A 128 -11.30 16.08 -2.58
C GLY A 128 -12.21 17.29 -2.79
N GLY A 129 -13.19 17.51 -1.90
CA GLY A 129 -13.96 18.75 -1.88
C GLY A 129 -13.15 19.92 -1.30
N ASP A 130 -13.77 21.12 -1.25
CA ASP A 130 -13.16 22.39 -0.83
C ASP A 130 -12.81 22.51 0.68
N ALA A 131 -12.59 21.40 1.38
CA ALA A 131 -12.20 21.44 2.78
C ALA A 131 -10.78 22.00 2.91
N GLN A 132 -10.66 23.18 3.52
CA GLN A 132 -9.40 23.92 3.73
C GLN A 132 -8.34 23.17 4.55
N ASP A 133 -8.71 22.10 5.25
CA ASP A 133 -7.81 21.34 6.14
C ASP A 133 -7.25 20.05 5.51
N ARG A 134 -7.44 19.83 4.20
CA ARG A 134 -6.94 18.60 3.52
C ARG A 134 -5.56 18.81 2.92
N PRO A 135 -4.61 17.85 3.07
CA PRO A 135 -3.33 17.92 2.40
C PRO A 135 -3.52 17.82 0.88
N LEU A 136 -2.84 18.69 0.14
CA LEU A 136 -2.82 18.67 -1.31
C LEU A 136 -1.83 17.59 -1.80
N LEU A 137 -2.29 16.35 -1.91
CA LEU A 137 -1.42 15.20 -2.21
C LEU A 137 -0.82 15.21 -3.62
N TYR A 138 -1.46 15.89 -4.58
CA TYR A 138 -0.96 16.09 -5.94
C TYR A 138 -1.00 17.58 -6.29
N PRO A 139 -0.05 18.38 -5.78
CA PRO A 139 0.01 19.80 -6.11
C PRO A 139 0.40 20.00 -7.58
N GLN A 140 -0.07 21.10 -8.16
CA GLN A 140 0.15 21.42 -9.57
C GLN A 140 1.66 21.47 -9.88
N GLY A 141 2.11 20.65 -10.84
CA GLY A 141 3.50 20.63 -11.29
C GLY A 141 4.39 19.61 -10.57
N ALA A 142 3.94 19.03 -9.46
CA ALA A 142 4.69 18.03 -8.71
C ALA A 142 4.57 16.61 -9.30
N GLU A 143 3.75 16.38 -10.34
CA GLU A 143 3.51 15.04 -10.88
C GLU A 143 4.79 14.31 -11.29
N LYS A 144 5.75 15.01 -11.92
CA LYS A 144 7.00 14.38 -12.37
C LYS A 144 7.86 13.93 -11.19
N GLU A 145 7.88 14.71 -10.13
CA GLU A 145 8.66 14.43 -8.91
C GLU A 145 8.02 13.30 -8.10
N ILE A 146 6.70 13.32 -7.94
CA ILE A 146 5.94 12.23 -7.31
C ILE A 146 6.18 10.92 -8.08
N GLN A 147 6.13 10.95 -9.41
CA GLN A 147 6.43 9.78 -10.24
C GLN A 147 7.89 9.32 -10.13
N ALA A 148 8.83 10.25 -9.91
CA ALA A 148 10.23 9.91 -9.69
C ALA A 148 10.41 9.18 -8.36
N VAL A 149 9.74 9.63 -7.28
CA VAL A 149 9.73 8.95 -5.98
C VAL A 149 9.04 7.59 -6.09
N GLU A 150 7.94 7.49 -6.83
CA GLU A 150 7.24 6.23 -7.12
C GLU A 150 8.18 5.20 -7.75
N ARG A 151 8.90 5.57 -8.81
CA ARG A 151 9.89 4.70 -9.46
C ARG A 151 11.07 4.38 -8.57
N LEU A 152 11.50 5.32 -7.73
CA LEU A 152 12.59 5.12 -6.77
C LEU A 152 12.20 4.05 -5.74
N CYS A 153 11.00 4.12 -5.18
CA CYS A 153 10.50 3.12 -4.23
C CYS A 153 10.43 1.73 -4.88
N GLU A 154 9.78 1.61 -6.03
CA GLU A 154 9.63 0.32 -6.73
C GLU A 154 10.98 -0.31 -7.11
N ASN A 155 11.85 0.45 -7.77
CA ASN A 155 13.03 -0.13 -8.42
C ASN A 155 14.25 -0.16 -7.50
N ARG A 156 14.37 0.80 -6.58
CA ARG A 156 15.59 1.00 -5.77
C ARG A 156 15.40 0.67 -4.30
N ILE A 157 14.16 0.53 -3.82
CA ILE A 157 13.88 0.02 -2.48
C ILE A 157 13.33 -1.39 -2.59
N ASP A 158 12.10 -1.56 -3.07
CA ASP A 158 11.39 -2.85 -3.04
C ASP A 158 12.11 -3.91 -3.89
N HIS A 159 12.34 -3.63 -5.18
CA HIS A 159 13.01 -4.58 -6.06
C HIS A 159 14.46 -4.85 -5.63
N ALA A 160 15.19 -3.83 -5.15
CA ALA A 160 16.56 -4.00 -4.71
C ALA A 160 16.65 -4.88 -3.45
N ALA A 161 15.76 -4.66 -2.48
CA ALA A 161 15.68 -5.47 -1.27
C ALA A 161 15.21 -6.89 -1.57
N GLN A 162 14.26 -7.06 -2.50
CA GLN A 162 13.82 -8.36 -2.99
C GLN A 162 14.97 -9.15 -3.61
N VAL A 163 15.74 -8.54 -4.53
CA VAL A 163 16.89 -9.20 -5.18
C VAL A 163 17.97 -9.55 -4.15
N ALA A 164 18.28 -8.63 -3.24
CA ALA A 164 19.28 -8.88 -2.20
C ALA A 164 18.88 -10.03 -1.26
N GLY A 165 17.58 -10.22 -1.01
CA GLY A 165 17.04 -11.29 -0.16
C GLY A 165 16.76 -12.63 -0.86
N GLN A 166 17.08 -12.78 -2.15
CA GLN A 166 16.90 -14.05 -2.84
C GLN A 166 17.87 -15.12 -2.30
N ALA A 167 17.38 -16.33 -2.06
CA ALA A 167 18.19 -17.42 -1.50
C ALA A 167 19.33 -17.83 -2.46
N ASP A 168 19.03 -17.99 -3.75
CA ASP A 168 19.96 -18.52 -4.75
C ASP A 168 20.68 -17.45 -5.59
N ILE A 169 20.67 -16.19 -5.15
CA ILE A 169 21.36 -15.11 -5.88
C ILE A 169 22.88 -15.14 -5.63
N ASP A 170 23.65 -14.88 -6.68
CA ASP A 170 25.11 -14.73 -6.59
C ASP A 170 25.52 -13.54 -5.71
N GLU A 171 26.67 -13.68 -5.04
CA GLU A 171 27.15 -12.71 -4.06
C GLU A 171 27.41 -11.33 -4.66
N ALA A 172 27.89 -11.23 -5.91
CA ALA A 172 28.11 -9.95 -6.57
C ALA A 172 26.79 -9.24 -6.88
N ALA A 173 25.76 -10.00 -7.29
CA ALA A 173 24.42 -9.47 -7.52
C ALA A 173 23.76 -9.00 -6.21
N ARG A 174 23.90 -9.77 -5.13
CA ARG A 174 23.46 -9.37 -3.77
C ARG A 174 24.12 -8.07 -3.33
N HIS A 175 25.45 -7.98 -3.41
CA HIS A 175 26.21 -6.78 -3.06
C HIS A 175 25.80 -5.55 -3.88
N SER A 176 25.60 -5.73 -5.19
CA SER A 176 25.17 -4.65 -6.09
C SER A 176 23.77 -4.13 -5.74
N ALA A 177 22.82 -5.05 -5.51
CA ALA A 177 21.45 -4.72 -5.13
C ALA A 177 21.42 -3.98 -3.78
N LEU A 178 22.12 -4.51 -2.77
CA LEU A 178 22.21 -3.89 -1.45
C LEU A 178 22.93 -2.54 -1.49
N GLY A 179 24.00 -2.42 -2.28
CA GLY A 179 24.69 -1.14 -2.49
C GLY A 179 23.79 -0.10 -3.18
N SER A 180 22.92 -0.52 -4.10
CA SER A 180 21.92 0.36 -4.70
C SER A 180 20.87 0.82 -3.70
N LEU A 181 20.37 -0.10 -2.86
CA LEU A 181 19.42 0.22 -1.79
C LEU A 181 20.01 1.23 -0.81
N LEU A 182 21.17 0.92 -0.22
CA LEU A 182 21.82 1.77 0.78
C LEU A 182 22.15 3.16 0.24
N ARG A 183 22.54 3.29 -1.04
CA ARG A 183 22.78 4.59 -1.67
C ARG A 183 21.51 5.45 -1.72
N VAL A 184 20.37 4.83 -2.03
CA VAL A 184 19.08 5.53 -2.05
C VAL A 184 18.63 5.90 -0.65
N LEU A 185 18.77 5.00 0.32
CA LEU A 185 18.46 5.31 1.72
C LEU A 185 19.32 6.46 2.26
N GLY A 186 20.63 6.47 1.95
CA GLY A 186 21.52 7.57 2.32
C GLY A 186 21.14 8.91 1.67
N SER A 187 20.67 8.89 0.41
CA SER A 187 20.15 10.11 -0.24
C SER A 187 18.86 10.61 0.40
N LEU A 188 17.97 9.71 0.84
CA LEU A 188 16.73 10.07 1.53
C LEU A 188 17.02 10.58 2.95
N GLU A 189 17.95 9.94 3.66
CA GLU A 189 18.44 10.35 4.98
C GLU A 189 18.94 11.79 4.96
N TRP A 190 19.84 12.12 4.02
CA TRP A 190 20.37 13.48 3.89
C TRP A 190 19.26 14.50 3.59
N ARG A 191 18.29 14.14 2.77
CA ARG A 191 17.15 15.01 2.45
C ARG A 191 16.26 15.24 3.68
N LEU A 192 15.89 14.17 4.37
CA LEU A 192 15.00 14.19 5.54
C LEU A 192 15.66 14.70 6.82
N ALA A 193 16.99 14.89 6.80
CA ALA A 193 17.69 15.66 7.82
C ALA A 193 17.32 17.15 7.78
N HIS A 194 16.95 17.68 6.60
CA HIS A 194 16.71 19.10 6.36
C HIS A 194 15.27 19.45 5.97
N GLN A 195 14.46 18.46 5.60
CA GLN A 195 13.09 18.64 5.14
C GLN A 195 12.11 17.84 5.99
N ASN A 196 10.88 18.33 6.10
CA ASN A 196 9.83 17.57 6.75
C ASN A 196 9.38 16.40 5.86
N PHE A 197 9.15 16.63 4.57
CA PHE A 197 8.62 15.64 3.64
C PHE A 197 9.59 15.41 2.48
N VAL A 198 9.36 14.37 1.69
CA VAL A 198 10.29 13.91 0.64
C VAL A 198 10.46 14.94 -0.48
N LEU A 199 9.45 15.78 -0.70
CA LEU A 199 9.41 16.81 -1.74
C LEU A 199 9.34 18.25 -1.18
N GLY A 200 9.56 18.45 0.12
CA GLY A 200 9.56 19.79 0.72
C GLY A 200 8.91 19.84 2.10
N ASP A 201 8.15 20.90 2.36
CA ASP A 201 7.55 21.18 3.67
C ASP A 201 6.11 20.69 3.83
N GLU A 202 5.47 20.31 2.74
CA GLU A 202 4.09 19.81 2.71
C GLU A 202 4.03 18.32 2.34
N MET A 203 3.06 17.61 2.91
CA MET A 203 2.85 16.18 2.63
C MET A 203 2.25 15.99 1.23
N THR A 204 2.82 15.07 0.47
CA THR A 204 2.36 14.69 -0.88
C THR A 204 2.10 13.18 -0.99
N ALA A 205 1.58 12.74 -2.14
CA ALA A 205 1.48 11.31 -2.43
C ALA A 205 2.84 10.59 -2.46
N ALA A 206 3.95 11.32 -2.64
CA ALA A 206 5.30 10.77 -2.56
C ALA A 206 5.62 10.26 -1.15
N ASP A 207 5.13 10.96 -0.13
CA ASP A 207 5.36 10.62 1.28
C ASP A 207 4.62 9.34 1.68
N VAL A 208 3.36 9.23 1.26
CA VAL A 208 2.55 8.00 1.43
C VAL A 208 3.25 6.81 0.80
N ARG A 209 3.80 7.00 -0.40
CA ARG A 209 4.45 5.93 -1.14
C ARG A 209 5.77 5.51 -0.52
N LEU A 210 6.62 6.46 -0.13
CA LEU A 210 7.86 6.17 0.57
C LEU A 210 7.58 5.48 1.91
N TRP A 211 6.60 5.96 2.67
CA TRP A 211 6.25 5.36 3.96
C TRP A 211 5.87 3.90 3.83
N VAL A 212 5.02 3.55 2.86
CA VAL A 212 4.65 2.14 2.62
C VAL A 212 5.87 1.30 2.19
N ALA A 213 6.78 1.84 1.38
CA ALA A 213 8.01 1.14 1.01
C ALA A 213 8.91 0.88 2.24
N LEU A 214 9.01 1.84 3.17
CA LEU A 214 9.76 1.67 4.43
C LEU A 214 9.10 0.64 5.37
N VAL A 215 7.77 0.62 5.43
CA VAL A 215 7.02 -0.42 6.16
C VAL A 215 7.34 -1.79 5.58
N GLN A 216 7.29 -1.97 4.24
CA GLN A 216 7.63 -3.24 3.60
C GLN A 216 9.10 -3.62 3.79
N LEU A 217 10.01 -2.64 3.76
CA LEU A 217 11.42 -2.86 3.99
C LEU A 217 11.67 -3.49 5.37
N ASP A 218 11.03 -2.99 6.43
CA ASP A 218 11.22 -3.49 7.79
C ASP A 218 10.36 -4.73 8.13
N THR A 219 9.16 -4.85 7.57
CA THR A 219 8.23 -5.94 7.94
C THR A 219 8.34 -7.17 7.06
N VAL A 220 8.84 -7.02 5.82
CA VAL A 220 8.89 -8.09 4.83
C VAL A 220 10.32 -8.32 4.36
N HIS A 221 10.95 -7.32 3.75
CA HIS A 221 12.25 -7.54 3.10
C HIS A 221 13.37 -7.84 4.09
N ARG A 222 13.36 -7.18 5.25
CA ARG A 222 14.29 -7.41 6.37
C ARG A 222 14.45 -8.88 6.74
N LEU A 223 13.37 -9.66 6.68
CA LEU A 223 13.36 -11.08 7.05
C LEU A 223 14.26 -11.92 6.14
N HIS A 224 14.62 -11.42 4.95
CA HIS A 224 15.45 -12.12 3.97
C HIS A 224 16.86 -11.53 3.84
N LEU A 225 17.16 -10.45 4.57
CA LEU A 225 18.48 -9.82 4.54
C LEU A 225 19.36 -10.36 5.68
N ASP A 226 20.67 -10.31 5.47
CA ASP A 226 21.62 -10.61 6.54
C ASP A 226 21.61 -9.52 7.63
N VAL A 227 22.05 -9.88 8.84
CA VAL A 227 22.05 -8.99 10.01
C VAL A 227 22.86 -7.71 9.76
N ALA A 228 23.99 -7.79 9.03
CA ALA A 228 24.84 -6.63 8.75
C ALA A 228 24.18 -5.64 7.76
N ALA A 229 23.43 -6.14 6.80
CA ALA A 229 22.60 -5.36 5.89
C ALA A 229 21.49 -4.65 6.66
N VAL A 230 20.79 -5.37 7.56
CA VAL A 230 19.73 -4.79 8.39
C VAL A 230 20.27 -3.68 9.30
N HIS A 231 21.42 -3.87 9.94
CA HIS A 231 22.05 -2.81 10.74
C HIS A 231 22.39 -1.57 9.92
N ARG A 232 22.94 -1.73 8.71
CA ARG A 232 23.22 -0.59 7.81
C ARG A 232 21.95 0.12 7.36
N ILE A 233 20.85 -0.60 7.16
CA ILE A 233 19.54 0.01 6.86
C ILE A 233 19.02 0.77 8.08
N ALA A 234 19.16 0.21 9.29
CA ALA A 234 18.77 0.85 10.54
C ALA A 234 19.56 2.13 10.85
N ASP A 235 20.79 2.25 10.34
CA ASP A 235 21.70 3.40 10.53
C ASP A 235 21.31 4.65 9.69
N HIS A 236 20.00 4.88 9.51
CA HIS A 236 19.42 6.07 8.87
C HIS A 236 18.40 6.73 9.82
N PRO A 237 18.86 7.41 10.88
CA PRO A 237 18.01 7.88 11.97
C PRO A 237 16.98 8.95 11.54
N HIS A 238 17.29 9.83 10.59
CA HIS A 238 16.33 10.83 10.11
C HIS A 238 15.20 10.19 9.29
N LEU A 239 15.52 9.19 8.47
CA LEU A 239 14.57 8.38 7.70
C LEU A 239 13.62 7.62 8.63
N TRP A 240 14.14 6.94 9.64
CA TRP A 240 13.30 6.20 10.60
C TRP A 240 12.51 7.13 11.53
N ARG A 241 13.05 8.30 11.88
CA ARG A 241 12.29 9.36 12.56
C ARG A 241 11.13 9.86 11.71
N TYR A 242 11.35 10.07 10.42
CA TYR A 242 10.31 10.43 9.46
C TYR A 242 9.22 9.35 9.38
N ALA A 243 9.62 8.08 9.26
CA ALA A 243 8.70 6.95 9.19
C ALA A 243 7.82 6.83 10.45
N ARG A 244 8.42 7.00 11.63
CA ARG A 244 7.70 7.06 12.92
C ARG A 244 6.68 8.18 12.98
N ARG A 245 7.09 9.39 12.58
CA ARG A 245 6.21 10.56 12.61
C ARG A 245 4.99 10.36 11.72
N LEU A 246 5.18 9.75 10.55
CA LEU A 246 4.06 9.38 9.68
C LEU A 246 3.20 8.28 10.30
N ALA A 247 3.78 7.22 10.89
CA ALA A 247 3.00 6.18 11.57
C ALA A 247 2.13 6.73 12.71
N ALA A 248 2.63 7.74 13.43
CA ALA A 248 1.90 8.43 14.50
C ALA A 248 0.73 9.29 14.01
N HIS A 249 0.70 9.63 12.72
CA HIS A 249 -0.44 10.33 12.14
C HIS A 249 -1.63 9.36 12.02
N PRO A 250 -2.85 9.71 12.51
CA PRO A 250 -4.00 8.79 12.54
C PRO A 250 -4.36 8.20 11.17
N ALA A 251 -4.23 8.98 10.11
CA ALA A 251 -4.49 8.52 8.74
C ALA A 251 -3.52 7.42 8.24
N PHE A 252 -2.38 7.23 8.90
CA PHE A 252 -1.39 6.19 8.57
C PHE A 252 -1.49 5.01 9.53
N GLY A 253 -1.25 5.26 10.82
CA GLY A 253 -1.12 4.21 11.83
C GLY A 253 -2.33 3.28 11.95
N ARG A 254 -3.55 3.82 11.84
CA ARG A 254 -4.78 3.04 11.98
C ARG A 254 -4.96 1.94 10.92
N HIS A 255 -4.25 2.04 9.79
CA HIS A 255 -4.31 1.06 8.70
C HIS A 255 -3.16 0.06 8.71
N LEU A 256 -2.22 0.20 9.64
CA LEU A 256 -1.03 -0.63 9.68
C LEU A 256 -1.33 -1.98 10.36
N ASP A 257 -1.86 -2.92 9.58
CA ASP A 257 -2.11 -4.30 9.99
C ASP A 257 -0.82 -5.14 9.90
N LEU A 258 0.07 -5.00 10.89
CA LEU A 258 1.36 -5.71 10.95
C LEU A 258 1.17 -7.23 10.91
N ASN A 259 0.17 -7.76 11.62
CA ASN A 259 -0.13 -9.18 11.65
C ASN A 259 -0.60 -9.67 10.28
N GLY A 260 -1.49 -8.92 9.62
CA GLY A 260 -1.93 -9.24 8.26
C GLY A 260 -0.80 -9.19 7.24
N ILE A 261 0.11 -8.21 7.33
CA ILE A 261 1.30 -8.13 6.47
C ILE A 261 2.18 -9.37 6.65
N ALA A 262 2.51 -9.72 7.90
CA ALA A 262 3.31 -10.90 8.22
C ALA A 262 2.64 -12.20 7.75
N HIS A 263 1.36 -12.40 8.08
CA HIS A 263 0.60 -13.58 7.65
C HIS A 263 0.56 -13.71 6.13
N ARG A 264 0.33 -12.61 5.41
CA ARG A 264 0.32 -12.62 3.94
C ARG A 264 1.69 -12.97 3.38
N HIS A 265 2.75 -12.41 3.96
CA HIS A 265 4.12 -12.71 3.58
C HIS A 265 4.42 -14.20 3.76
N HIS A 266 4.23 -14.76 4.97
CA HIS A 266 4.50 -16.19 5.23
C HIS A 266 3.66 -17.12 4.35
N ALA A 267 2.40 -16.79 4.08
CA ALA A 267 1.54 -17.59 3.20
C ALA A 267 2.00 -17.62 1.73
N ARG A 268 2.80 -16.64 1.30
CA ARG A 268 3.34 -16.54 -0.07
C ARG A 268 4.84 -16.79 -0.15
N CYS A 269 5.53 -16.81 0.98
CA CYS A 269 6.96 -17.00 1.05
C CYS A 269 7.29 -18.46 0.75
N GLN A 270 8.05 -18.67 -0.32
CA GLN A 270 8.65 -19.98 -0.66
C GLN A 270 10.16 -20.01 -0.35
N GLY A 271 10.71 -18.91 0.17
CA GLY A 271 12.14 -18.74 0.44
C GLY A 271 12.51 -18.99 1.90
N LEU A 272 13.82 -19.07 2.17
CA LEU A 272 14.35 -19.13 3.52
C LEU A 272 14.31 -17.73 4.17
N GLU A 273 13.78 -17.65 5.39
CA GLU A 273 13.97 -16.49 6.25
C GLU A 273 15.41 -16.51 6.76
N ALA A 274 16.09 -15.37 6.64
CA ALA A 274 17.46 -15.16 7.05
C ALA A 274 17.54 -14.68 8.51
N ALA A 275 18.72 -14.74 9.11
CA ALA A 275 18.97 -14.32 10.48
C ALA A 275 18.61 -12.84 10.78
N GLY A 276 18.45 -11.99 9.75
CA GLY A 276 17.98 -10.61 9.90
C GLY A 276 16.58 -10.47 10.47
N ALA A 277 15.78 -11.56 10.50
CA ALA A 277 14.47 -11.59 11.14
C ALA A 277 14.49 -11.17 12.62
N ALA A 278 15.60 -11.39 13.33
CA ALA A 278 15.73 -11.07 14.76
C ALA A 278 15.93 -9.57 15.07
N VAL A 279 16.37 -8.76 14.09
CA VAL A 279 16.70 -7.34 14.32
C VAL A 279 15.59 -6.46 13.78
N GLN A 280 14.61 -6.10 14.60
CA GLN A 280 13.55 -5.17 14.20
C GLN A 280 14.10 -3.74 14.10
N ILE A 281 13.89 -3.06 12.98
CA ILE A 281 14.40 -1.69 12.81
C ILE A 281 13.50 -0.70 13.56
N LEU A 282 12.19 -0.86 13.44
CA LEU A 282 11.23 -0.02 14.11
C LEU A 282 10.13 -0.82 14.80
N ASP A 283 9.88 -0.51 16.08
CA ASP A 283 8.66 -0.96 16.76
C ASP A 283 7.46 -0.12 16.32
N TRP A 284 6.88 -0.49 15.18
CA TRP A 284 5.75 0.22 14.59
C TRP A 284 4.54 0.29 15.53
N ALA A 285 4.31 -0.74 16.37
CA ALA A 285 3.13 -0.82 17.22
C ALA A 285 3.10 0.33 18.26
N VAL A 286 4.26 0.71 18.80
CA VAL A 286 4.41 1.82 19.76
C VAL A 286 4.14 3.19 19.11
N HIS A 287 4.19 3.27 17.78
CA HIS A 287 4.04 4.51 17.04
C HIS A 287 2.71 4.64 16.32
N ILE A 288 1.84 3.63 16.40
CA ILE A 288 0.46 3.77 15.94
C ILE A 288 -0.29 4.54 17.03
N ALA A 289 -0.86 5.70 16.69
CA ALA A 289 -1.69 6.45 17.64
C ALA A 289 -2.81 5.55 18.17
N ASP A 290 -2.98 5.55 19.50
CA ASP A 290 -4.01 4.76 20.18
C ASP A 290 -5.38 5.26 19.71
N SER A 291 -6.05 4.49 18.86
CA SER A 291 -7.32 4.87 18.23
C SER A 291 -8.54 4.60 19.14
N THR A 292 -8.30 4.36 20.43
CA THR A 292 -9.33 4.04 21.42
C THR A 292 -9.76 5.26 22.23
N ALA A 293 -10.27 6.29 21.56
CA ALA A 293 -11.05 7.34 22.20
C ALA A 293 -12.23 7.77 21.31
N VAL A 294 -13.07 6.81 20.93
CA VAL A 294 -14.46 7.11 20.55
C VAL A 294 -15.25 7.09 21.85
N GLU A 295 -15.50 8.27 22.43
CA GLU A 295 -16.44 8.41 23.55
C GLU A 295 -17.81 7.86 23.13
N PRO A 296 -18.49 7.04 23.96
CA PRO A 296 -19.86 6.68 23.70
C PRO A 296 -20.72 7.94 23.84
N VAL A 297 -21.41 8.29 22.76
CA VAL A 297 -22.49 9.28 22.75
C VAL A 297 -23.43 8.96 23.91
N ARG A 298 -23.40 9.78 24.96
CA ARG A 298 -24.37 9.71 26.05
C ARG A 298 -25.75 9.99 25.45
N ALA A 299 -26.59 8.96 25.43
CA ALA A 299 -28.02 9.11 25.16
C ALA A 299 -28.62 10.03 26.24
N GLY A 300 -28.82 11.30 25.89
CA GLY A 300 -29.63 12.22 26.66
C GLY A 300 -31.11 11.91 26.46
N THR A 301 -31.67 10.98 27.23
CA THR A 301 -33.12 10.91 27.40
C THR A 301 -33.54 11.92 28.47
N GLY A 302 -34.11 13.03 28.00
CA GLY A 302 -34.68 14.08 28.81
C GLY A 302 -35.76 13.57 29.76
N GLY A 303 -35.72 14.06 30.99
CA GLY A 303 -36.79 13.93 31.95
C GLY A 303 -38.04 14.67 31.45
N ARG A 304 -39.17 13.97 31.41
CA ARG A 304 -40.49 14.60 31.44
C ARG A 304 -40.83 14.85 32.91
N THR A 305 -40.87 16.12 33.29
CA THR A 305 -41.60 16.59 34.46
C THR A 305 -43.09 16.58 34.14
N ALA A 306 -43.89 15.99 35.03
CA ALA A 306 -45.28 16.36 35.24
C ALA A 306 -45.36 17.65 36.06
#